data_AF-A0A4Y9RQX9-F1
#
_entry.id   AF-A0A4Y9RQX9-F1
#
_cell.length_a   1.000
_cell.length_b   1.000
_cell.length_c   1.000
_cell.angle_alpha   90.00
_cell.angle_beta   90.00
_cell.angle_gamma   90.00
#
_symmetry.space_group_name_H-M   'P 1'
#
loop_
_entity.id
_entity.type
_entity.pdbx_description
1 polymer ?
#
loop_
_entity_poly.entity_id
_entity_poly.type
_entity_poly.pdbx_seq_one_letter_code
_entity_poly.pdbx_strand_id
1 'polypeptide(L)' 'MSQAMETQTAGETPLRPNEFNLVWVDMEMTGLDPDTDRIIEVACVVTDSNLNVLGEGPVFAIHQPDEVLDRMDAWNKG' A
#
# COMPACT_ATOMS: atom_id res chain seq x y z
N MET A 1 -28.44 -45.63 24.04
CA MET A 1 -28.55 -44.34 23.34
C MET A 1 -27.15 -43.77 23.21
N SER A 2 -26.53 -43.98 22.05
CA SER A 2 -25.18 -43.51 21.72
C SER A 2 -25.30 -42.08 21.21
N GLN A 3 -24.63 -41.12 21.84
CA GLN A 3 -24.46 -39.80 21.25
C GLN A 3 -23.16 -39.83 20.44
N ALA A 4 -23.30 -39.80 19.12
CA ALA A 4 -22.18 -39.62 18.20
C ALA A 4 -21.68 -38.17 18.35
N MET A 5 -20.37 -38.02 18.56
CA MET A 5 -19.71 -36.73 18.55
C MET A 5 -19.64 -36.26 17.10
N GLU A 6 -20.37 -35.21 16.76
CA GLU A 6 -20.33 -34.60 15.43
C GLU A 6 -18.95 -34.00 15.20
N THR A 7 -18.22 -34.53 14.22
CA THR A 7 -16.96 -33.98 13.75
C THR A 7 -17.23 -32.61 13.14
N GLN A 8 -16.86 -31.55 13.85
CA GLN A 8 -16.87 -30.21 13.33
C GLN A 8 -15.83 -30.11 12.22
N THR A 9 -16.27 -30.09 10.96
CA THR A 9 -15.44 -29.74 9.82
C THR A 9 -14.95 -28.31 10.05
N ALA A 10 -13.64 -28.15 10.20
CA ALA A 10 -12.98 -26.85 10.27
C ALA A 10 -13.26 -26.10 8.97
N GLY A 11 -14.30 -25.27 8.96
CA GLY A 11 -14.47 -24.24 7.95
C GLY A 11 -13.28 -23.30 8.06
N GLU A 12 -12.54 -23.11 6.97
CA GLU A 12 -11.46 -22.15 6.88
C GLU A 12 -11.98 -20.78 7.33
N THR A 13 -11.61 -20.36 8.54
CA THR A 13 -11.72 -18.96 8.92
C THR A 13 -10.90 -18.18 7.89
N PRO A 14 -11.46 -17.19 7.18
CA PRO A 14 -10.66 -16.35 6.32
C PRO A 14 -9.49 -15.83 7.14
N LEU A 15 -8.26 -16.10 6.72
CA LEU A 15 -7.07 -15.59 7.39
C LEU A 15 -7.19 -14.07 7.39
N ARG A 16 -7.62 -13.51 8.52
CA ARG A 16 -7.56 -12.07 8.72
C ARG A 16 -6.08 -11.70 8.63
N PRO A 17 -5.70 -10.67 7.87
CA PRO A 17 -4.35 -10.14 7.91
C PRO A 17 -3.96 -9.88 9.36
N ASN A 18 -2.71 -10.18 9.72
CA ASN A 18 -2.22 -9.89 11.06
C ASN A 18 -2.34 -8.38 11.33
N GLU A 19 -3.06 -8.03 12.40
CA GLU A 19 -3.35 -6.63 12.77
C GLU A 19 -2.08 -5.85 13.16
N PHE A 20 -0.97 -6.53 13.39
CA PHE A 20 0.34 -5.93 13.69
C PHE A 20 1.24 -5.78 12.46
N ASN A 21 0.79 -6.18 11.27
CA ASN A 21 1.53 -5.89 10.04
C ASN A 21 1.53 -4.38 9.78
N LEU A 22 2.64 -3.88 9.25
CA LEU A 22 2.82 -2.49 8.89
C LEU A 22 2.74 -2.34 7.38
N VAL A 23 2.02 -1.31 6.93
CA VAL A 23 1.98 -0.90 5.53
C VAL A 23 2.82 0.37 5.38
N TRP A 24 3.93 0.24 4.67
CA TRP A 24 4.80 1.33 4.29
C TRP A 24 4.32 1.88 2.96
N VAL A 25 4.22 3.20 2.87
CA VAL A 25 3.83 3.91 1.65
C VAL A 25 4.80 5.07 1.48
N ASP A 26 5.34 5.19 0.27
CA ASP A 26 6.13 6.33 -0.16
C ASP A 26 5.56 6.88 -1.45
N MET A 27 5.61 8.21 -1.59
CA MET A 27 4.94 8.93 -2.67
C MET A 27 5.77 10.12 -3.12
N GLU A 28 5.84 10.28 -4.44
CA GLU A 28 6.42 11.47 -5.06
C GLU A 28 5.31 12.35 -5.63
N MET A 29 5.44 13.66 -5.47
CA MET A 29 4.45 14.66 -5.88
C MET A 29 5.07 15.73 -6.77
N THR A 30 4.24 16.47 -7.51
CA THR A 30 4.68 17.63 -8.30
C THR A 30 5.18 18.81 -7.46
N GLY A 31 4.84 18.84 -6.18
CA GLY A 31 5.21 19.90 -5.23
C GLY A 31 4.66 19.63 -3.83
N LEU A 32 4.61 20.67 -3.00
CA LEU A 32 4.27 20.60 -1.57
C LEU A 32 2.88 21.14 -1.22
N ASP A 33 2.10 21.62 -2.20
CA ASP A 33 0.73 22.12 -2.00
C ASP A 33 -0.31 21.05 -2.37
N PRO A 34 -0.95 20.37 -1.39
CA PRO A 34 -1.87 19.27 -1.68
C PRO A 34 -3.13 19.66 -2.46
N ASP A 35 -3.53 20.94 -2.42
CA ASP A 35 -4.73 21.40 -3.14
C ASP A 35 -4.46 21.44 -4.66
N THR A 36 -3.23 21.75 -5.06
CA THR A 36 -2.86 22.01 -6.46
C THR A 36 -1.90 20.98 -7.05
N ASP A 37 -1.00 20.43 -6.26
CA ASP A 37 -0.04 19.41 -6.66
C ASP A 37 -0.65 18.02 -6.77
N ARG A 38 0.00 17.16 -7.55
CA ARG A 38 -0.48 15.82 -7.88
C ARG A 38 0.60 14.78 -7.66
N ILE A 39 0.16 13.57 -7.36
CA ILE A 39 1.03 12.41 -7.19
C ILE A 39 1.55 11.98 -8.56
N ILE A 40 2.85 11.69 -8.64
CA ILE A 40 3.53 11.20 -9.83
C ILE A 40 4.13 9.80 -9.63
N GLU A 41 4.32 9.37 -8.38
CA GLU A 41 4.73 8.00 -8.06
C GLU A 41 4.11 7.51 -6.75
N VAL A 42 3.84 6.21 -6.65
CA VAL A 42 3.54 5.53 -5.39
C VAL A 42 4.18 4.15 -5.34
N ALA A 43 4.75 3.81 -4.19
CA ALA A 43 5.27 2.50 -3.86
C ALA A 43 4.80 2.07 -2.46
N CYS A 44 4.54 0.77 -2.28
CA CYS A 44 4.12 0.22 -1.01
C CYS A 44 4.88 -1.05 -0.65
N VAL A 45 5.13 -1.27 0.64
CA VAL A 45 5.71 -2.52 1.17
C VAL A 45 4.95 -2.92 2.43
N VAL A 46 4.74 -4.21 2.64
CA VAL A 46 4.16 -4.74 3.87
C VAL A 46 5.23 -5.44 4.68
N THR A 47 5.36 -5.12 5.96
CA THR A 47 6.26 -5.81 6.90
C THR A 47 5.50 -6.39 8.08
N ASP A 48 6.13 -7.32 8.80
CA ASP A 48 5.70 -7.66 10.16
C ASP A 48 6.14 -6.58 11.19
N SER A 49 5.83 -6.79 12.46
CA SER A 49 6.18 -5.88 13.55
C SER A 49 7.68 -5.79 13.85
N ASN A 50 8.48 -6.73 13.34
CA ASN A 50 9.94 -6.74 13.46
C ASN A 50 10.62 -6.23 12.17
N LEU A 51 9.85 -5.63 11.27
CA LEU A 51 10.31 -5.05 10.01
C LEU A 51 10.79 -6.08 8.97
N ASN A 52 10.41 -7.35 9.09
CA ASN A 52 10.65 -8.33 8.03
C ASN A 52 9.64 -8.10 6.90
N VAL A 53 10.12 -8.02 5.65
CA VAL A 53 9.26 -7.84 4.47
C VAL A 53 8.39 -9.08 4.25
N LEU A 54 7.08 -8.86 4.18
CA LEU A 54 6.07 -9.87 3.88
C LEU A 54 5.62 -9.82 2.42
N GLY A 55 5.73 -8.65 1.77
CA GLY A 55 5.43 -8.47 0.37
C GLY A 55 5.69 -7.04 -0.10
N GLU A 56 6.01 -6.92 -1.37
CA GLU A 56 6.19 -5.63 -2.06
C GLU A 56 4.98 -5.39 -2.96
N GLY A 57 4.43 -4.18 -2.88
CA GLY A 57 3.41 -3.70 -3.80
C GLY A 57 4.02 -3.32 -5.16
N PRO A 58 3.18 -3.11 -6.17
CA PRO A 58 3.64 -2.52 -7.43
C PRO A 58 4.18 -1.11 -7.21
N VAL A 59 5.16 -0.73 -8.03
CA VAL A 59 5.60 0.66 -8.18
C VAL A 59 4.87 1.26 -9.37
N PHE A 60 4.16 2.36 -9.16
CA PHE A 60 3.41 3.03 -10.21
C PHE A 60 3.94 4.42 -10.47
N ALA A 61 4.39 4.67 -11.70
CA ALA A 61 4.45 6.02 -12.25
C ALA A 61 3.03 6.45 -12.69
N ILE A 62 2.54 7.55 -12.12
CA ILE A 62 1.20 8.07 -12.37
C ILE A 62 1.31 9.21 -13.38
N HIS A 63 0.68 9.02 -14.55
CA HIS A 63 0.63 10.05 -15.57
C HIS A 63 -0.05 11.32 -15.05
N GLN A 64 0.60 12.47 -15.28
CA GLN A 64 0.02 13.79 -15.15
C GLN A 64 0.13 14.54 -16.48
N PRO A 65 -0.81 15.44 -16.82
CA PRO A 65 -0.70 16.28 -18.00
C PRO A 65 0.59 17.11 -17.98
N ASP A 66 1.16 17.39 -19.16
CA ASP A 66 2.36 18.21 -19.30
C ASP A 66 2.24 19.56 -18.59
N GLU A 67 1.06 20.20 -18.64
CA GLU A 67 0.82 21.47 -17.91
C GLU A 67 1.03 21.35 -16.40
N VAL A 68 0.72 20.19 -15.80
CA VAL A 68 0.94 19.96 -14.36
C VAL A 68 2.44 19.78 -14.10
N LEU A 69 3.12 18.99 -14.92
CA LEU A 69 4.57 18.74 -14.80
C LEU A 69 5.37 20.03 -15.05
N ASP A 70 4.92 20.86 -15.98
CA ASP A 70 5.52 22.14 -16.33
C ASP A 70 5.40 23.19 -15.22
N ARG A 71 4.49 23.02 -14.25
CA ARG A 71 4.38 23.90 -13.08
C ARG A 71 5.28 23.50 -11.91
N MET A 72 5.90 22.33 -11.94
CA MET A 72 6.85 21.90 -10.91
C MET A 72 8.00 22.91 -10.79
N ASP A 73 8.49 23.13 -9.58
CA ASP A 73 9.63 24.01 -9.34
C ASP A 73 10.95 23.42 -9.87
N ALA A 74 12.02 24.23 -9.82
CA ALA A 74 13.33 23.82 -10.34
C ALA A 74 13.95 22.67 -9.55
N TRP A 75 13.70 22.56 -8.24
CA TRP A 75 14.21 21.46 -7.43
C TRP A 75 13.61 20.13 -7.88
N ASN A 76 12.30 20.13 -8.17
CA ASN A 76 11.59 18.93 -8.63
C ASN A 76 11.85 18.58 -10.11
N LYS A 77 12.47 19.48 -10.88
CA LYS A 77 12.80 19.26 -12.31
C LYS A 77 14.27 18.93 -12.58
N GLY A 78 15.17 19.22 -11.63
CA GLY A 78 16.62 19.02 -11.75
C GLY A 78 17.42 20.26 -12.12
#